data_AF-A0AAU7QB10-F1
#
_entry.id   AF-A0AAU7QB10-F1
#
_cell.length_a   1.000
_cell.length_b   1.000
_cell.length_c   1.000
_cell.angle_alpha   90.00
_cell.angle_beta   90.00
_cell.angle_gamma   90.00
#
_symmetry.space_group_name_H-M   'P 1'
#
loop_
_entity.id
_entity.type
_entity.pdbx_description
1 polymer ?
#
loop_
_entity_poly.entity_id
_entity_poly.type
_entity_poly.pdbx_seq_one_letter_code
_entity_poly.pdbx_strand_id
1 'polypeptide(L)'
;MQVILLDKIANKGKLGDTVDVKAGYARNYLVPQGKAVPATKKNVAEFEGRRAELEAEVAKVQAEAQARADKITELGSVTIASKAGDEGKLFGSVGTRDIAEAITAAGVPVAKSEVRLPNGVLRTIGDHDISIQVHGEIFATLDVIVVAEA
;
A
#
# COMPACT_ATOMS: atom_id res chain seq x y z
N MET A 1 -17.46 -4.76 24.27
CA MET A 1 -16.16 -5.20 24.84
C MET A 1 -15.16 -4.10 24.53
N GLN A 2 -14.55 -3.53 25.56
CA GLN A 2 -13.58 -2.46 25.39
C GLN A 2 -12.20 -3.01 25.03
N VAL A 3 -11.60 -2.43 23.99
CA VAL A 3 -10.26 -2.76 23.52
C VAL A 3 -9.49 -1.47 23.24
N ILE A 4 -8.17 -1.52 23.45
CA ILE A 4 -7.23 -0.47 23.07
C ILE A 4 -6.67 -0.86 21.71
N LEU A 5 -6.77 0.02 20.73
CA LEU A 5 -6.24 -0.22 19.39
C LEU A 5 -4.72 -0.10 19.38
N LEU A 6 -4.05 -1.11 18.84
CA LEU A 6 -2.60 -1.10 18.61
C LEU A 6 -2.26 -0.67 17.18
N ASP A 7 -3.25 -0.56 16.31
CA ASP A 7 -3.12 -0.16 14.91
C ASP A 7 -4.30 0.73 14.51
N LYS A 8 -4.13 1.54 13.45
CA LYS A 8 -5.23 2.34 12.87
C LYS A 8 -6.24 1.41 12.22
N ILE A 9 -7.50 1.50 12.62
CA ILE A 9 -8.58 0.70 12.04
C ILE A 9 -9.60 1.62 11.39
N ALA A 10 -9.83 1.40 10.10
CA ALA A 10 -10.85 2.11 9.33
C ALA A 10 -12.22 2.03 10.04
N ASN A 11 -12.86 3.19 10.23
CA ASN A 11 -14.17 3.34 10.86
C ASN A 11 -14.24 2.91 12.35
N LYS A 12 -13.12 2.84 13.07
CA LYS A 12 -13.09 2.53 14.51
C LYS A 12 -12.27 3.54 15.32
N GLY A 13 -11.04 3.84 14.92
CA GLY A 13 -10.18 4.73 15.67
C GLY A 13 -8.71 4.66 15.23
N LYS A 14 -7.89 5.46 15.89
CA LYS A 14 -6.44 5.54 15.71
C LYS A 14 -5.73 4.67 16.76
N LEU A 15 -4.41 4.52 16.60
CA LEU A 15 -3.55 3.85 17.57
C LEU A 15 -3.72 4.50 18.95
N GLY A 16 -3.96 3.67 19.97
CA GLY A 16 -4.16 4.07 21.35
C GLY A 16 -5.58 4.43 21.75
N ASP A 17 -6.52 4.50 20.80
CA ASP A 17 -7.91 4.76 21.14
C ASP A 17 -8.52 3.55 21.86
N THR A 18 -9.22 3.83 22.96
CA THR A 18 -10.07 2.83 23.62
C THR A 18 -11.43 2.85 22.97
N VAL A 19 -11.79 1.76 22.28
CA VAL A 19 -13.04 1.64 21.53
C VAL A 19 -13.88 0.49 22.06
N ASP A 20 -15.21 0.68 22.04
CA ASP A 20 -16.14 -0.40 22.34
C ASP A 20 -16.52 -1.15 21.06
N VAL A 21 -16.23 -2.45 21.03
CA VAL A 21 -16.50 -3.32 19.87
C VAL A 21 -17.27 -4.57 20.29
N LYS A 22 -17.92 -5.20 19.31
CA LYS A 22 -18.57 -6.50 19.51
C LYS A 22 -17.53 -7.55 19.94
N ALA A 23 -17.86 -8.34 20.96
CA ALA A 23 -16.93 -9.31 21.54
C ALA A 23 -16.39 -10.36 20.54
N GLY A 24 -17.18 -10.72 19.52
CA GLY A 24 -16.72 -11.60 18.44
C GLY A 24 -15.66 -10.96 17.54
N TYR A 25 -15.81 -9.66 17.23
CA TYR A 25 -14.85 -8.93 16.40
C TYR A 25 -13.51 -8.74 17.14
N ALA A 26 -13.55 -8.42 18.43
CA ALA A 26 -12.36 -8.37 19.27
C ALA A 26 -11.63 -9.72 19.33
N ARG A 27 -12.35 -10.79 19.71
CA ARG A 27 -11.74 -12.11 19.98
C ARG A 27 -11.28 -12.86 18.74
N ASN A 28 -11.99 -12.72 17.61
CA ASN A 28 -11.71 -13.54 16.43
C ASN A 28 -10.85 -12.82 15.37
N TYR A 29 -10.80 -11.49 15.40
CA TYR A 29 -10.11 -10.71 14.38
C TYR A 29 -9.05 -9.78 14.98
N LEU A 30 -9.44 -8.88 15.89
CA LEU A 30 -8.54 -7.83 16.36
C LEU A 30 -7.40 -8.33 17.25
N VAL A 31 -7.72 -9.13 18.27
CA VAL A 31 -6.73 -9.64 19.21
C VAL A 31 -5.79 -10.66 18.54
N PRO A 32 -6.28 -11.65 17.77
CA PRO A 32 -5.40 -12.62 17.11
C PRO A 32 -4.47 -11.99 16.05
N GLN A 33 -4.90 -10.91 15.38
CA GLN A 33 -4.06 -10.18 14.43
C GLN A 33 -3.13 -9.15 15.09
N GLY A 34 -3.14 -9.03 16.42
CA GLY A 34 -2.33 -8.04 17.14
C GLY A 34 -2.77 -6.59 16.94
N LYS A 35 -3.98 -6.35 16.41
CA LYS A 35 -4.51 -5.01 16.11
C LYS A 35 -5.13 -4.31 17.32
N ALA A 36 -5.46 -5.06 18.36
CA ALA A 36 -5.99 -4.50 19.60
C ALA A 36 -5.71 -5.40 20.80
N VAL A 37 -5.72 -4.82 22.00
CA VAL A 37 -5.64 -5.54 23.28
C VAL A 37 -6.85 -5.22 24.17
N PRO A 38 -7.30 -6.15 25.03
CA PRO A 38 -8.37 -5.86 25.97
C PRO A 38 -8.02 -4.68 26.87
N ALA A 39 -8.96 -3.76 27.07
CA ALA A 39 -8.77 -2.54 27.87
C ALA A 39 -8.82 -2.84 29.38
N THR A 40 -7.86 -3.64 29.86
CA THR A 40 -7.68 -3.87 31.31
C THR A 40 -6.81 -2.75 31.90
N LYS A 41 -6.99 -2.44 33.19
CA LYS A 41 -6.22 -1.37 33.87
C LYS A 41 -4.70 -1.54 33.71
N LYS A 42 -4.21 -2.78 33.70
CA LYS A 42 -2.80 -3.10 33.47
C LYS A 42 -2.36 -2.71 32.05
N ASN A 43 -3.14 -3.10 31.04
CA ASN A 43 -2.80 -2.85 29.65
C ASN A 43 -2.88 -1.36 29.29
N VAL A 44 -3.80 -0.61 29.91
CA VAL A 44 -3.88 0.85 29.74
C VAL A 44 -2.58 1.51 30.22
N ALA A 45 -2.12 1.19 31.43
CA ALA A 45 -0.90 1.78 31.99
C ALA A 45 0.36 1.38 31.21
N GLU A 46 0.44 0.13 30.76
CA GLU A 46 1.55 -0.35 29.92
C GLU A 46 1.54 0.33 28.55
N PHE A 47 0.36 0.52 27.96
CA PHE A 47 0.21 1.20 26.68
C PHE A 47 0.60 2.68 26.78
N GLU A 48 0.20 3.39 27.84
CA GLU A 48 0.62 4.79 28.04
C GLU A 48 2.14 4.94 28.12
N GLY A 49 2.83 4.00 28.77
CA GLY A 49 4.29 3.99 28.83
C GLY A 49 4.97 3.74 27.48
N ARG A 50 4.36 2.91 26.62
CA ARG A 50 4.88 2.55 25.29
C ARG A 50 4.33 3.39 24.14
N ARG A 51 3.35 4.25 24.42
CA ARG A 51 2.62 5.03 23.42
C ARG A 51 3.55 5.90 22.58
N ALA A 52 4.46 6.62 23.24
CA ALA A 52 5.41 7.49 22.55
C ALA A 52 6.34 6.70 21.62
N GLU A 53 6.74 5.49 22.00
CA GLU A 53 7.57 4.61 21.17
C GLU A 53 6.80 4.12 19.95
N LEU A 54 5.58 3.61 20.13
CA LEU A 54 4.74 3.10 19.05
C LEU A 54 4.31 4.21 18.08
N GLU A 55 3.96 5.39 18.58
CA GLU A 55 3.66 6.54 17.73
C GLU A 55 4.88 6.99 16.91
N ALA A 56 6.08 6.98 17.51
CA ALA A 56 7.31 7.30 16.81
C ALA A 56 7.67 6.25 15.73
N GLU A 57 7.45 4.96 15.99
CA GLU A 57 7.64 3.90 14.99
C GLU A 57 6.67 4.05 13.81
N VAL A 58 5.39 4.30 14.08
CA VAL A 58 4.40 4.52 13.01
C VAL A 58 4.76 5.76 12.18
N ALA A 59 5.17 6.85 12.82
CA ALA A 59 5.59 8.06 12.12
C ALA A 59 6.83 7.82 11.23
N LYS A 60 7.79 7.00 11.69
CA LYS A 60 8.96 6.61 10.88
C LYS A 60 8.53 5.81 9.65
N VAL A 61 7.70 4.79 9.82
CA VAL A 61 7.21 3.97 8.70
C VAL A 61 6.43 4.81 7.69
N GLN A 62 5.60 5.75 8.16
CA GLN A 62 4.89 6.68 7.28
C GLN A 62 5.85 7.60 6.53
N ALA A 63 6.86 8.15 7.19
CA ALA A 63 7.87 9.00 6.55
C ALA A 63 8.68 8.23 5.50
N GLU A 64 9.08 6.99 5.79
CA GLU A 64 9.77 6.12 4.83
C GLU A 64 8.90 5.77 3.62
N ALA A 65 7.61 5.50 3.85
CA ALA A 65 6.66 5.23 2.79
C ALA A 65 6.41 6.47 1.92
N GLN A 66 6.30 7.65 2.53
CA GLN A 66 6.17 8.91 1.80
C GLN A 66 7.40 9.19 0.94
N ALA A 67 8.60 9.07 1.51
CA ALA A 67 9.85 9.25 0.77
C ALA A 67 9.98 8.26 -0.40
N ARG A 68 9.43 7.04 -0.28
CA ARG A 68 9.38 6.07 -1.39
C ARG A 68 8.35 6.48 -2.44
N ALA A 69 7.17 6.94 -2.04
CA ALA A 69 6.16 7.45 -2.96
C ALA A 69 6.67 8.65 -3.76
N ASP A 70 7.41 9.54 -3.11
CA ASP A 70 8.04 10.70 -3.76
C ASP A 70 9.06 10.24 -4.81
N LYS A 71 9.93 9.28 -4.48
CA LYS A 71 10.88 8.68 -5.45
C LYS A 71 10.19 8.03 -6.64
N ILE A 72 9.05 7.35 -6.43
CA ILE A 72 8.28 6.77 -7.54
C ILE A 72 7.73 7.89 -8.43
N THR A 73 7.21 8.95 -7.83
CA THR A 73 6.67 10.09 -8.58
C THR A 73 7.78 10.84 -9.34
N GLU A 74 8.98 10.93 -8.77
CA GLU A 74 10.16 11.53 -9.41
C GLU A 74 10.65 10.74 -10.63
N LEU A 75 10.36 9.43 -10.74
CA LEU A 75 10.65 8.67 -11.96
C LEU A 75 9.88 9.24 -13.17
N GLY A 76 8.71 9.84 -12.93
CA GLY A 76 7.85 10.42 -13.96
C GLY A 76 7.18 9.36 -14.82
N SER A 77 7.97 8.63 -15.61
CA SER A 77 7.48 7.57 -16.50
C SER A 77 8.40 6.36 -16.56
N VAL A 78 7.81 5.21 -16.90
CA VAL A 78 8.53 3.96 -17.15
C VAL A 78 8.11 3.38 -18.49
N THR A 79 9.09 3.07 -19.33
CA THR A 79 8.86 2.47 -20.64
C THR A 79 8.88 0.95 -20.57
N ILE A 80 7.84 0.31 -21.10
CA ILE A 80 7.74 -1.16 -21.20
C ILE A 80 7.60 -1.53 -22.67
N ALA A 81 8.58 -2.26 -23.20
CA ALA A 81 8.52 -2.81 -24.55
C ALA A 81 7.74 -4.14 -24.53
N SER A 82 6.76 -4.28 -25.42
CA SER A 82 6.03 -5.53 -25.57
C SER A 82 5.49 -5.69 -26.99
N LYS A 83 5.36 -6.94 -27.45
CA LYS A 83 4.89 -7.28 -28.80
C LYS A 83 3.46 -6.78 -29.02
N ALA A 84 3.27 -6.04 -30.10
CA ALA A 84 1.98 -5.54 -30.53
C ALA A 84 1.76 -5.76 -32.03
N GLY A 85 0.50 -5.90 -32.42
CA GLY A 85 0.10 -5.91 -33.82
C GLY A 85 -0.01 -4.50 -34.39
N ASP A 86 -0.22 -4.41 -35.70
CA ASP A 86 -0.24 -3.15 -36.46
C ASP A 86 -1.34 -2.16 -36.00
N GLU A 87 -2.41 -2.67 -35.38
CA GLU A 87 -3.51 -1.86 -34.83
C GLU A 87 -3.23 -1.32 -33.41
N GLY A 88 -2.01 -1.46 -32.88
CA GLY A 88 -1.63 -0.98 -31.54
C GLY A 88 -2.14 -1.85 -30.38
N LYS A 89 -2.75 -3.00 -30.70
CA LYS A 89 -3.17 -4.00 -29.73
C LYS A 89 -2.02 -4.95 -29.39
N LEU A 90 -1.75 -5.15 -28.11
CA LEU A 90 -0.72 -6.08 -27.66
C LEU A 90 -1.15 -7.53 -27.92
N PHE A 91 -0.18 -8.35 -28.36
CA PHE A 91 -0.36 -9.81 -28.45
C PHE A 91 -0.51 -10.45 -27.06
N GLY A 92 0.18 -9.86 -26.07
CA GLY A 92 0.07 -10.19 -24.66
C GLY A 92 -0.68 -9.12 -23.87
N SER A 93 -0.38 -9.05 -22.57
CA SER A 93 -0.87 -8.00 -21.70
C SER A 93 0.21 -7.58 -20.73
N VAL A 94 0.33 -6.28 -20.47
CA VAL A 94 1.20 -5.77 -19.41
C VAL A 94 0.41 -5.79 -18.10
N GLY A 95 0.85 -6.64 -17.19
CA GLY A 95 0.22 -6.85 -15.88
C GLY A 95 0.93 -6.11 -14.75
N THR A 96 0.39 -6.26 -13.53
CA THR A 96 0.99 -5.67 -12.32
C THR A 96 2.42 -6.14 -12.05
N ARG A 97 2.77 -7.35 -12.50
CA ARG A 97 4.12 -7.90 -12.36
C ARG A 97 5.12 -7.16 -13.25
N ASP A 98 4.78 -6.99 -14.53
CA ASP A 98 5.67 -6.36 -15.51
C ASP A 98 5.92 -4.89 -15.12
N ILE A 99 4.87 -4.19 -14.67
CA ILE A 99 4.96 -2.82 -14.16
C ILE A 99 5.87 -2.75 -12.92
N ALA A 100 5.68 -3.65 -11.95
CA ALA A 100 6.49 -3.68 -10.73
C ALA A 100 7.96 -3.98 -11.02
N GLU A 101 8.24 -4.91 -11.94
CA GLU A 101 9.61 -5.24 -12.37
C GLU A 101 10.26 -4.05 -13.09
N ALA A 102 9.52 -3.34 -13.96
CA ALA A 102 10.03 -2.17 -14.66
C ALA A 102 10.35 -1.00 -13.71
N ILE A 103 9.50 -0.72 -12.72
CA ILE A 103 9.77 0.30 -11.69
C ILE A 103 10.93 -0.11 -10.80
N THR A 104 11.03 -1.40 -10.45
CA THR A 104 12.15 -1.92 -9.67
C THR A 104 13.47 -1.79 -10.44
N ALA A 105 13.47 -2.03 -11.76
CA ALA A 105 14.62 -1.80 -12.63
C ALA A 105 15.01 -0.31 -12.72
N ALA A 106 14.03 0.60 -12.62
CA ALA A 106 14.26 2.05 -12.56
C ALA A 106 14.82 2.53 -11.20
N GLY A 107 14.92 1.65 -10.20
CA GLY A 107 15.65 1.90 -8.95
C GLY A 107 14.80 2.02 -7.69
N VAL A 108 13.46 1.84 -7.78
CA VAL A 108 12.58 1.85 -6.62
C VAL A 108 11.90 0.48 -6.45
N PRO A 109 12.15 -0.26 -5.35
CA PRO A 109 11.56 -1.57 -5.17
C PRO A 109 10.05 -1.45 -4.97
N VAL A 110 9.29 -2.05 -5.88
CA VAL A 110 7.83 -2.08 -5.85
C VAL A 110 7.35 -3.53 -5.97
N ALA A 111 6.38 -3.92 -5.14
CA ALA A 111 5.77 -5.24 -5.22
C ALA A 111 4.54 -5.23 -6.15
N LYS A 112 4.27 -6.36 -6.82
CA LYS A 112 3.06 -6.52 -7.66
C LYS A 112 1.73 -6.27 -6.92
N SER A 113 1.72 -6.41 -5.59
CA SER A 113 0.56 -6.17 -4.73
C SER A 113 0.30 -4.69 -4.46
N GLU A 114 1.27 -3.83 -4.73
CA GLU A 114 1.18 -2.38 -4.55
C GLU A 114 0.59 -1.70 -5.80
N VAL A 115 0.78 -2.30 -6.99
CA VAL A 115 0.24 -1.79 -8.25
C VAL A 115 -1.28 -1.90 -8.29
N ARG A 116 -1.97 -0.80 -8.65
CA ARG A 116 -3.43 -0.73 -8.77
C ARG A 116 -3.82 -0.48 -10.23
N LEU A 117 -4.50 -1.47 -10.81
CA LEU A 117 -5.02 -1.41 -12.18
C LEU A 117 -6.55 -1.46 -12.15
N PRO A 118 -7.25 -0.32 -12.03
CA PRO A 118 -8.72 -0.29 -11.91
C PRO A 118 -9.43 -0.83 -13.16
N ASN A 119 -8.84 -0.61 -14.34
CA ASN A 119 -9.39 -1.06 -15.63
C ASN A 119 -8.83 -2.44 -16.08
N GLY A 120 -8.02 -3.09 -15.23
CA GLY A 120 -7.36 -4.35 -15.55
C GLY A 120 -6.03 -4.17 -16.30
N VAL A 121 -5.54 -5.27 -16.88
CA VAL A 121 -4.24 -5.32 -17.56
C VAL A 121 -4.19 -4.46 -18.83
N LEU A 122 -3.03 -3.89 -19.14
CA LEU A 122 -2.87 -3.04 -20.32
C LEU A 122 -2.75 -3.91 -21.57
N ARG A 123 -3.55 -3.58 -22.59
CA ARG A 123 -3.62 -4.31 -23.87
C ARG A 123 -3.45 -3.42 -25.10
N THR A 124 -3.18 -2.14 -24.89
CA THR A 124 -2.90 -1.18 -25.96
C THR A 124 -1.57 -0.47 -25.71
N ILE A 125 -0.88 -0.17 -26.80
CA ILE A 125 0.27 0.74 -26.80
C ILE A 125 -0.19 2.14 -26.41
N GLY A 126 0.70 2.90 -25.78
CA GLY A 126 0.46 4.28 -25.38
C GLY A 126 0.78 4.53 -23.91
N ASP A 127 0.38 5.71 -23.46
CA ASP A 127 0.62 6.18 -22.10
C ASP A 127 -0.56 5.78 -21.21
N HIS A 128 -0.24 5.21 -20.05
CA HIS A 128 -1.22 4.75 -19.08
C HIS A 128 -0.85 5.25 -17.69
N ASP A 129 -1.74 6.04 -17.09
CA ASP A 129 -1.56 6.53 -15.72
C ASP A 129 -1.87 5.41 -14.72
N ILE A 130 -0.90 5.04 -13.89
CA ILE A 130 -1.05 3.96 -12.92
C ILE A 130 -0.84 4.49 -11.51
N SER A 131 -1.70 4.05 -10.59
CA SER A 131 -1.55 4.33 -9.17
C SER A 131 -0.86 3.17 -8.46
N ILE A 132 0.09 3.50 -7.60
CA ILE A 132 0.87 2.55 -6.79
C ILE A 132 0.58 2.87 -5.33
N GLN A 133 -0.02 1.91 -4.64
CA GLN A 133 -0.32 2.03 -3.21
C GLN A 133 0.89 1.54 -2.41
N VAL A 134 1.73 2.48 -1.96
CA VAL A 134 2.97 2.16 -1.22
C VAL A 134 2.65 1.73 0.21
N HIS A 135 1.79 2.48 0.91
CA HIS A 135 1.41 2.14 2.28
C HIS A 135 0.10 2.81 2.69
N GLY A 136 -0.89 2.03 3.14
CA GLY A 136 -2.13 2.57 3.69
C GLY A 136 -2.83 3.55 2.74
N GLU A 137 -2.83 4.83 3.11
CA GLU A 137 -3.46 5.94 2.36
C GLU A 137 -2.47 6.68 1.43
N ILE A 138 -1.21 6.24 1.36
CA ILE A 138 -0.16 6.85 0.54
C ILE A 138 -0.14 6.18 -0.83
N PHE A 139 -0.42 6.98 -1.86
CA PHE A 139 -0.39 6.58 -3.27
C PHE A 139 0.64 7.42 -4.03
N ALA A 140 1.33 6.78 -4.97
CA ALA A 140 2.15 7.43 -5.99
C ALA A 140 1.51 7.23 -7.37
N THR A 141 1.61 8.23 -8.23
CA THR A 141 1.18 8.16 -9.63
C THR A 141 2.39 8.07 -10.53
N LEU A 142 2.34 7.21 -11.55
CA LEU A 142 3.41 7.01 -12.50
C LEU A 142 2.85 6.68 -13.89
N ASP A 143 3.44 7.28 -14.92
CA ASP A 143 3.04 7.08 -16.31
C ASP A 143 3.75 5.86 -16.88
N VAL A 144 2.99 4.87 -17.34
CA VAL A 144 3.55 3.69 -18.00
C VAL A 144 3.40 3.83 -19.51
N ILE A 145 4.54 3.97 -20.19
CA ILE A 145 4.62 4.12 -21.64
C ILE A 145 4.83 2.74 -22.23
N VAL A 146 3.80 2.16 -22.84
CA VAL A 146 3.90 0.87 -23.51
C VAL A 146 4.27 1.08 -24.96
N VAL A 147 5.43 0.56 -25.39
CA VAL A 147 5.95 0.67 -26.76
C VAL A 147 5.99 -0.69 -27.47
N ALA A 148 5.86 -0.68 -28.79
CA ALA A 148 6.00 -1.89 -29.60
C ALA A 148 7.45 -2.40 -29.52
N GLU A 149 7.61 -3.69 -29.17
CA GLU A 149 8.87 -4.40 -29.36
C GLU A 149 9.09 -4.63 -30.87
N ALA A 150 10.26 -4.23 -31.37
CA ALA A 150 10.65 -4.35 -32.78
C ALA A 150 10.98 -5.81 -33.19
#